data_AF-A0A2T2VSW2-F1
#
_entry.id   AF-A0A2T2VSW2-F1
#
_cell.length_a   1.000
_cell.length_b   1.000
_cell.length_c   1.000
_cell.angle_alpha   90.00
_cell.angle_beta   90.00
_cell.angle_gamma   90.00
#
_symmetry.space_group_name_H-M   'P 1'
#
loop_
_entity.id
_entity.type
_entity.pdbx_description
1 polymer ?
#
loop_
_entity_poly.entity_id
_entity_poly.type
_entity_poly.pdbx_seq_one_letter_code
_entity_poly.pdbx_strand_id
1 'polypeptide(L)' 'MRYSMFLLFLTSFSLVAQNPLKQLEESPRHHEWITISVDDQELQAFLVFPEVADKAPVVILIHENRGL' A
#
# COMPACT_ATOMS: atom_id res chain seq x y z
N MET A 1 -10.51 -8.05 -46.47
CA MET A 1 -11.22 -8.17 -45.17
C MET A 1 -10.71 -9.31 -44.28
N ARG A 2 -9.92 -10.29 -44.78
CA ARG A 2 -9.53 -11.49 -44.00
C ARG A 2 -8.27 -11.33 -43.11
N TYR A 3 -7.42 -10.34 -43.36
CA TYR A 3 -6.21 -10.08 -42.56
C TYR A 3 -6.36 -8.91 -41.56
N SER A 4 -7.45 -8.13 -41.69
CA SER A 4 -7.72 -6.97 -40.83
C SER A 4 -8.01 -7.37 -39.38
N MET A 5 -8.59 -8.55 -39.18
CA MET A 5 -8.91 -9.09 -37.85
C MET A 5 -7.66 -9.63 -37.13
N PHE A 6 -6.63 -10.02 -37.88
CA PHE A 6 -5.38 -10.55 -37.34
C PHE A 6 -4.46 -9.44 -36.82
N LEU A 7 -4.48 -8.26 -37.46
CA LEU A 7 -3.75 -7.08 -36.98
C LEU A 7 -4.33 -6.50 -35.68
N LEU A 8 -5.64 -6.63 -35.45
CA LEU A 8 -6.29 -6.14 -34.22
C LEU A 8 -5.93 -6.97 -32.98
N PHE A 9 -5.55 -8.23 -33.17
CA PHE A 9 -5.19 -9.13 -32.08
C PHE A 9 -3.77 -8.85 -31.53
N LEU A 10 -2.87 -8.33 -32.38
CA LEU A 10 -1.47 -8.10 -32.03
C LEU A 10 -1.26 -6.80 -31.22
N THR A 11 -2.17 -5.82 -31.32
CA THR A 11 -2.07 -4.54 -30.61
C THR A 11 -2.54 -4.61 -29.15
N SER A 12 -3.16 -5.72 -28.73
CA SER A 12 -3.76 -5.85 -27.40
C SER A 12 -2.79 -6.32 -26.31
N PHE A 13 -1.59 -6.78 -26.67
CA PHE A 13 -0.63 -7.34 -25.70
C PHE A 13 0.21 -6.30 -24.94
N SER A 14 0.20 -5.03 -25.37
CA SER A 14 1.08 -4.00 -24.78
C SER A 14 0.48 -3.26 -23.58
N LEU A 15 -0.70 -3.63 -23.09
CA LEU A 15 -1.44 -2.76 -22.15
C LEU A 15 -1.29 -3.02 -20.65
N VAL A 16 -0.54 -4.04 -20.19
CA VAL A 16 -0.26 -4.16 -18.75
C VAL A 16 1.14 -4.70 -18.48
N ALA A 17 2.16 -3.88 -18.73
CA ALA A 17 3.44 -4.08 -18.04
C ALA A 17 3.23 -3.64 -16.58
N GLN A 18 3.13 -4.60 -15.64
CA GLN A 18 3.16 -4.28 -14.22
C GLN A 18 4.53 -3.68 -13.90
N ASN A 19 4.56 -2.48 -13.32
CA ASN A 19 5.79 -1.85 -12.82
C ASN A 19 5.96 -2.31 -11.36
N PRO A 20 6.88 -3.26 -11.06
CA PRO A 20 6.98 -3.85 -9.73
C PRO A 20 7.40 -2.83 -8.67
N LEU A 21 8.18 -1.81 -9.06
CA LEU A 21 8.59 -0.73 -8.16
C LEU A 21 7.39 0.11 -7.74
N LYS A 22 6.56 0.52 -8.69
CA LYS A 22 5.35 1.30 -8.39
C LYS A 22 4.41 0.54 -7.45
N GLN A 23 4.24 -0.76 -7.69
CA GLN A 23 3.39 -1.60 -6.84
C GLN A 23 3.97 -1.81 -5.44
N LEU A 24 5.30 -1.79 -5.29
CA LEU A 24 5.99 -1.84 -4.01
C LEU A 24 5.92 -0.50 -3.26
N GLU A 25 6.16 0.61 -3.95
CA GLU A 25 6.12 1.98 -3.40
C GLU A 25 4.70 2.44 -3.05
N GLU A 26 3.68 1.98 -3.76
CA GLU A 26 2.28 2.32 -3.47
C GLU A 26 1.58 1.24 -2.62
N SER A 27 2.27 0.11 -2.34
CA SER A 27 1.73 -0.99 -1.55
C SER A 27 1.27 -0.48 -0.19
N PRO A 28 0.02 -0.73 0.25
CA PRO A 28 -0.49 -0.30 1.55
C PRO A 28 0.27 -0.80 2.78
N ARG A 29 1.33 -1.60 2.59
CA ARG A 29 2.29 -2.05 3.62
C ARG A 29 3.19 -0.90 4.06
N HIS A 30 2.58 0.24 4.37
CA HIS A 30 3.24 1.47 4.75
C HIS A 30 3.52 1.44 6.24
N HIS A 31 4.76 1.78 6.57
CA HIS A 31 5.18 2.10 7.92
C HIS A 31 5.39 3.60 7.96
N GLU A 32 4.58 4.32 8.71
CA GLU A 32 4.62 5.78 8.70
C GLU A 32 4.41 6.37 10.09
N TRP A 33 5.00 7.55 10.27
CA TRP A 33 4.71 8.38 11.43
C TRP A 33 3.49 9.23 11.11
N ILE A 34 2.47 9.10 11.95
CA ILE A 34 1.24 9.90 11.86
C ILE A 34 1.11 10.80 13.09
N THR A 35 0.43 11.93 12.91
CA THR A 35 0.02 12.80 14.01
C THR A 35 -1.47 12.61 14.26
N ILE A 36 -1.82 12.30 15.51
CA ILE A 36 -3.19 12.11 15.98
C ILE A 36 -3.53 13.27 16.90
N SER A 37 -4.53 14.08 16.54
CA SER A 37 -5.03 15.14 17.41
C SER A 37 -5.92 14.56 18.51
N VAL A 38 -5.58 14.84 19.77
CA VAL A 38 -6.35 14.43 20.96
C VAL A 38 -6.52 15.65 21.85
N ASP A 39 -7.75 16.15 21.96
CA ASP A 39 -8.09 17.41 22.62
C ASP A 39 -7.20 18.57 22.12
N ASP A 40 -6.46 19.20 23.03
CA ASP A 40 -5.51 20.29 22.73
C ASP A 40 -4.08 19.79 22.48
N GLN A 41 -3.87 18.47 22.29
CA GLN A 41 -2.55 17.86 22.09
C GLN A 41 -2.43 17.11 20.76
N GLU A 42 -1.20 17.04 20.27
CA GLU A 42 -0.83 16.23 19.11
C GLU A 42 0.04 15.05 19.57
N LEU A 43 -0.45 13.83 19.29
CA LEU A 43 0.25 12.58 19.58
C LEU A 43 0.91 12.06 18.30
N GLN A 44 2.22 11.86 18.33
CA GLN A 44 2.89 11.11 17.28
C GLN A 44 2.81 9.60 17.53
N ALA A 45 2.36 8.86 16.53
CA ALA A 45 2.27 7.40 16.58
C ALA A 45 2.89 6.80 15.33
N PHE A 46 3.48 5.62 15.49
CA PHE A 46 3.97 4.83 14.36
C PHE A 46 2.89 3.85 13.93
N LEU A 47 2.37 4.03 12.72
CA LEU A 47 1.31 3.21 12.15
C LEU A 47 1.93 2.16 11.22
N VAL A 48 1.50 0.90 11.41
CA VAL A 48 1.89 -0.23 10.57
C VAL A 48 0.62 -0.94 10.10
N PHE A 49 0.48 -1.07 8.79
CA PHE A 49 -0.62 -1.82 8.20
C PHE A 49 -0.30 -3.33 8.12
N PRO A 50 -1.32 -4.19 8.27
CA PRO A 50 -1.12 -5.63 8.17
C PRO A 50 -0.77 -6.03 6.73
N GLU A 51 0.13 -7.01 6.58
CA GLU A 51 0.56 -7.49 5.26
C GLU A 51 -0.41 -8.52 4.63
N VAL A 52 -1.71 -8.27 4.75
CA VAL A 52 -2.79 -9.14 4.23
C VAL A 52 -3.86 -8.31 3.52
N ALA A 53 -4.60 -8.92 2.60
CA ALA A 53 -5.61 -8.21 1.80
C ALA A 53 -6.90 -7.92 2.56
N ASP A 54 -7.24 -8.77 3.54
CA ASP A 54 -8.46 -8.66 4.33
C ASP A 54 -8.25 -7.81 5.59
N LYS A 55 -9.35 -7.36 6.21
CA LYS A 55 -9.28 -6.62 7.48
C LYS A 55 -8.66 -7.50 8.57
N ALA A 56 -7.66 -6.97 9.27
CA ALA A 56 -7.02 -7.62 10.41
C ALA A 56 -7.36 -6.91 11.73
N PRO A 57 -7.29 -7.61 12.88
CA PRO A 57 -7.36 -6.98 14.19
C PRO A 57 -6.28 -5.91 14.38
N VAL A 58 -6.62 -4.85 15.11
CA VAL A 58 -5.70 -3.76 15.45
C VAL A 58 -5.11 -4.01 16.84
N VAL A 59 -3.80 -3.80 16.97
CA VAL A 59 -3.07 -3.84 18.24
C VAL A 59 -2.49 -2.47 18.52
N ILE A 60 -2.72 -1.95 19.72
CA ILE A 60 -2.09 -0.70 20.21
C ILE A 60 -0.98 -1.10 21.16
N LEU A 61 0.26 -0.74 20.81
CA LEU A 61 1.43 -1.00 21.64
C LEU A 61 1.84 0.29 22.35
N ILE A 62 1.79 0.26 23.69
CA ILE A 62 2.27 1.33 24.54
C ILE A 62 3.42 0.74 25.36
N HIS A 63 4.61 1.27 25.18
CA HIS A 63 5.79 0.84 25.90
C HIS A 63 6.37 2.02 26.68
N GLU A 64 6.72 1.81 27.95
CA GLU A 64 7.47 2.82 28.70
C GLU A 64 8.88 2.97 28.11
N ASN A 65 9.40 4.18 28.03
CA ASN A 65 10.75 4.41 27.54
C ASN A 65 11.81 4.02 28.60
N ARG A 66 11.96 2.73 28.87
CA ARG A 66 12.99 2.16 29.75
C ARG A 66 14.15 1.50 28.97
N GLY A 67 14.19 1.70 27.65
CA GLY A 67 15.07 0.97 26.75
C GLY A 67 14.55 -0.44 26.47
N LEU A 68 15.00 -1.00 25.33
CA LEU A 68 14.89 -2.43 25.03
C LEU A 68 16.02 -3.19 25.73
#